data_AF-A0A7S2UMJ0-F1
#
_entry.id   AF-A0A7S2UMJ0-F1
#
_cell.length_a   1.000
_cell.length_b   1.000
_cell.length_c   1.000
_cell.angle_alpha   90.00
_cell.angle_beta   90.00
_cell.angle_gamma   90.00
#
_symmetry.space_group_name_H-M   'P 1'
#
loop_
_entity.id
_entity.type
_entity.pdbx_description
1 polymer ?
#
loop_
_entity_poly.entity_id
_entity_poly.type
_entity_poly.pdbx_seq_one_letter_code
_entity_poly.pdbx_strand_id
1 'polypeptide(L)'
;MFSSRTASHEMPCGHAIHWHCFRELTSFDTRCPVCKKTAETHEQMAPTWAAMAMGVALQPVPPDLARVVSILCNDCEHKEQHRRWHFLGVQCNQCTSFNTTVETTTLMGQEAHIFLGTNDIDYPARQRMQAVDNAMDTGIFGNSNSNTSYNSNSNSNSHHSHSQQHHHHHHQNAHGSAGSRRHSINIGQLQLNHLNQHSPPAS
;
A
#
# COMPACT_ATOMS: atom_id res chain seq x y z
N MET A 1 26.11 18.19 32.44
CA MET A 1 25.20 19.34 32.27
C MET A 1 25.05 19.60 30.78
N PHE A 2 23.86 19.39 30.21
CA PHE A 2 23.59 19.68 28.80
C PHE A 2 23.04 21.10 28.71
N SER A 3 23.84 22.05 28.20
CA SER A 3 23.53 23.49 28.20
C SER A 3 22.77 23.96 26.95
N SER A 4 21.75 23.20 26.51
CA SER A 4 20.77 23.74 25.57
C SER A 4 19.60 24.27 26.38
N ARG A 5 19.37 25.59 26.34
CA ARG A 5 18.18 26.26 26.92
C ARG A 5 16.97 26.26 25.97
N THR A 6 17.03 25.45 24.91
CA THR A 6 15.99 25.43 23.87
C THR A 6 14.81 24.59 24.32
N ALA A 7 13.59 25.07 24.09
CA ALA A 7 12.38 24.31 24.36
C ALA A 7 12.44 22.93 23.69
N SER A 8 12.14 21.88 24.44
CA SER A 8 12.07 20.50 23.95
C SER A 8 10.64 20.15 23.54
N HIS A 9 10.54 19.26 22.57
CA HIS A 9 9.33 18.56 22.18
C HIS A 9 9.51 17.08 22.49
N GLU A 10 8.55 16.47 23.17
CA GLU A 10 8.50 15.02 23.36
C GLU A 10 7.56 14.44 22.31
N MET A 11 8.10 13.58 21.45
CA MET A 11 7.31 12.87 20.44
C MET A 11 6.50 11.73 21.11
N PRO A 12 5.44 11.21 20.47
CA PRO A 12 4.63 10.12 21.03
C PRO A 12 5.41 8.84 21.36
N CYS A 13 6.54 8.62 20.69
CA CYS A 13 7.44 7.50 20.98
C CYS A 13 8.31 7.67 22.25
N GLY A 14 8.20 8.80 22.96
CA GLY A 14 8.95 9.11 24.18
C GLY A 14 10.34 9.72 23.96
N HIS A 15 10.78 9.88 22.71
CA HIS A 15 12.05 10.55 22.40
C HIS A 15 11.86 12.08 22.34
N ALA A 16 12.84 12.81 22.85
CA ALA A 16 12.83 14.27 22.85
C ALA A 16 13.69 14.86 21.72
N ILE A 17 13.27 16.00 21.18
CA ILE A 17 13.98 16.80 20.18
C ILE A 17 13.77 18.30 20.49
N HIS A 18 14.67 19.20 20.07
CA HIS A 18 14.39 20.63 20.20
C HIS A 18 13.18 21.04 19.34
N TRP A 19 12.35 21.95 19.85
CA TRP A 19 11.12 22.38 19.18
C TRP A 19 11.36 22.92 17.75
N HIS A 20 12.42 23.71 17.54
CA HIS A 20 12.74 24.20 16.20
C HIS A 20 13.13 23.06 15.24
N CYS A 21 13.95 22.10 15.71
CA CYS A 21 14.34 20.93 14.92
C CYS A 21 13.14 20.02 14.63
N PHE A 22 12.17 19.92 15.54
CA PHE A 22 10.91 19.20 15.28
C PHE A 22 10.13 19.83 14.14
N ARG A 23 9.95 21.16 14.16
CA ARG A 23 9.25 21.90 13.09
C ARG A 23 9.94 21.76 11.74
N GLU A 24 11.28 21.74 11.74
CA GLU A 24 12.05 21.51 10.51
C GLU A 24 11.88 20.07 10.03
N LEU A 25 12.03 19.09 10.93
CA LEU A 25 11.87 17.66 10.63
C LEU A 25 10.51 17.37 9.99
N THR A 26 9.41 17.77 10.63
CA THR A 26 8.05 17.46 10.16
C THR A 26 7.69 18.14 8.85
N SER A 27 8.52 19.06 8.33
CA SER A 27 8.36 19.62 6.99
C SER A 27 8.79 18.66 5.88
N PHE A 28 9.56 17.61 6.18
CA PHE A 28 10.08 16.66 5.17
C PHE A 28 10.09 15.18 5.58
N ASP A 29 10.07 14.87 6.88
CA ASP A 29 9.98 13.50 7.38
C ASP A 29 9.12 13.48 8.65
N THR A 30 8.08 12.66 8.65
CA THR A 30 7.17 12.52 9.79
C THR A 30 7.65 11.49 10.80
N ARG A 31 8.90 11.00 10.70
CA ARG A 31 9.42 9.93 11.54
C ARG A 31 10.46 10.43 12.54
N CYS A 32 10.39 9.89 13.75
CA CYS A 32 11.38 10.06 14.78
C CYS A 32 12.78 9.65 14.25
N PRO A 33 13.80 10.51 14.37
CA PRO A 33 15.14 10.18 13.87
C PRO A 33 15.80 9.04 14.64
N VAL A 34 15.37 8.80 15.89
CA VAL A 34 15.93 7.78 16.79
C VAL A 34 15.34 6.40 16.52
N CYS A 35 14.01 6.26 16.53
CA CYS A 35 13.35 4.96 16.45
C CYS A 35 12.44 4.76 15.22
N LYS A 36 12.34 5.75 14.33
CA LYS A 36 11.54 5.70 13.08
C LYS A 36 10.02 5.58 13.25
N LYS A 37 9.50 5.56 14.48
CA LYS A 37 8.07 5.75 14.76
C LYS A 37 7.61 7.13 14.30
N THR A 38 6.34 7.26 13.98
CA THR A 38 5.73 8.54 13.61
C THR A 38 5.93 9.57 14.74
N ALA A 39 6.39 10.76 14.36
CA ALA A 39 6.82 11.84 15.25
C ALA A 39 5.64 12.68 15.77
N GLU A 40 4.51 12.65 15.06
CA GLU A 40 3.24 13.29 15.43
C GLU A 40 2.24 12.26 15.97
N THR A 41 1.17 12.72 16.64
CA THR A 41 0.16 11.82 17.18
C THR A 41 -0.64 11.13 16.06
N HIS A 42 -1.31 10.03 16.41
CA HIS A 42 -2.16 9.30 15.46
C HIS A 42 -3.25 10.20 14.88
N GLU A 43 -3.87 11.03 15.71
CA GLU A 43 -4.94 11.95 15.32
C GLU A 43 -4.44 13.04 14.36
N GLN A 44 -3.23 13.56 14.57
CA GLN A 44 -2.62 14.55 13.68
C GLN A 44 -2.28 13.95 12.31
N MET A 45 -1.91 12.68 12.28
CA MET A 45 -1.53 11.96 11.05
C MET A 45 -2.68 11.30 10.32
N ALA A 46 -3.83 11.12 10.98
CA ALA A 46 -5.01 10.49 10.40
C ALA A 46 -5.46 11.10 9.05
N PRO A 47 -5.47 12.44 8.85
CA PRO A 47 -5.81 13.03 7.54
C PRO A 47 -4.81 12.63 6.45
N THR A 48 -3.52 12.59 6.76
CA THR A 48 -2.46 12.18 5.82
C THR A 48 -2.66 10.72 5.41
N TRP A 49 -2.87 9.81 6.37
CA TRP A 49 -3.11 8.40 6.06
C TRP A 49 -4.43 8.17 5.32
N ALA A 50 -5.47 8.94 5.64
CA ALA A 50 -6.74 8.89 4.91
C ALA A 50 -6.57 9.31 3.44
N ALA A 51 -5.81 10.39 3.18
CA ALA A 51 -5.48 10.82 1.83
C ALA A 51 -4.66 9.76 1.07
N MET A 52 -3.70 9.11 1.72
CA MET A 52 -2.94 8.01 1.14
C MET A 52 -3.84 6.81 0.80
N ALA A 53 -4.71 6.39 1.71
CA ALA A 53 -5.67 5.30 1.49
C ALA A 53 -6.63 5.61 0.33
N MET A 54 -7.12 6.85 0.24
CA MET A 54 -7.94 7.30 -0.89
C MET A 54 -7.15 7.24 -2.20
N GLY A 55 -5.89 7.70 -2.22
CA GLY A 55 -5.02 7.61 -3.39
C GLY A 55 -4.81 6.17 -3.86
N VAL A 56 -4.59 5.23 -2.92
CA VAL A 56 -4.47 3.80 -3.20
C VAL A 56 -5.75 3.25 -3.84
N ALA A 57 -6.93 3.63 -3.33
CA ALA A 57 -8.21 3.16 -3.85
C ALA A 57 -8.51 3.72 -5.26
N LEU A 58 -8.16 4.99 -5.51
CA LEU A 58 -8.37 5.66 -6.80
C LEU A 58 -7.38 5.19 -7.88
N GLN A 59 -6.22 4.66 -7.49
CA GLN A 59 -5.13 4.29 -8.39
C GLN A 59 -4.72 2.82 -8.18
N PRO A 60 -5.58 1.83 -8.48
CA PRO A 60 -5.24 0.43 -8.29
C PRO A 60 -3.98 0.05 -9.07
N VAL A 61 -3.07 -0.70 -8.43
CA VAL A 61 -1.85 -1.20 -9.08
C VAL A 61 -2.22 -2.14 -10.23
N PRO A 62 -1.66 -1.95 -11.44
CA PRO A 62 -1.95 -2.83 -12.57
C PRO A 62 -1.37 -4.22 -12.35
N PRO A 63 -1.91 -5.28 -12.99
CA PRO A 63 -1.57 -6.67 -12.69
C PRO A 63 -0.08 -7.00 -12.82
N ASP A 64 0.61 -6.44 -13.81
CA ASP A 64 2.04 -6.61 -14.07
C ASP A 64 2.93 -6.01 -12.96
N LEU A 65 2.44 -4.99 -12.25
CA LEU A 65 3.13 -4.36 -11.13
C LEU A 65 2.64 -4.84 -9.76
N ALA A 66 1.65 -5.74 -9.72
CA ALA A 66 1.12 -6.26 -8.47
C ALA A 66 2.21 -6.98 -7.67
N ARG A 67 2.17 -6.82 -6.35
CA ARG A 67 3.06 -7.54 -5.43
C ARG A 67 2.32 -7.88 -4.15
N VAL A 68 2.65 -9.05 -3.61
CA VAL A 68 2.22 -9.50 -2.28
C VAL A 68 3.42 -9.38 -1.36
N VAL A 69 3.28 -8.65 -0.27
CA VAL A 69 4.39 -8.33 0.64
C VAL A 69 4.06 -8.67 2.09
N SER A 70 5.10 -8.97 2.86
CA SER A 70 5.07 -8.94 4.31
C SER A 70 5.65 -7.61 4.80
N ILE A 71 5.00 -7.00 5.77
CA ILE A 71 5.40 -5.71 6.34
C ILE A 71 5.62 -5.81 7.85
N LEU A 72 6.47 -4.91 8.36
CA LEU A 72 6.54 -4.53 9.77
C LEU A 72 6.02 -3.09 9.90
N CYS A 73 5.02 -2.85 10.74
CA CYS A 73 4.60 -1.49 11.06
C CYS A 73 5.57 -0.87 12.06
N ASN A 74 6.13 0.31 11.75
CA ASN A 74 7.06 0.98 12.65
C ASN A 74 6.32 1.56 13.88
N ASP A 75 5.03 1.88 13.77
CA ASP A 75 4.28 2.53 14.86
C ASP A 75 3.81 1.53 15.93
N CYS A 76 3.13 0.46 15.49
CA CYS A 76 2.60 -0.58 16.40
C CYS A 76 3.45 -1.85 16.47
N GLU A 77 4.55 -1.94 15.70
CA GLU A 77 5.48 -3.09 15.68
C GLU A 77 4.85 -4.41 15.24
N HIS A 78 3.61 -4.38 14.74
CA HIS A 78 2.93 -5.56 14.25
C HIS A 78 3.46 -5.98 12.87
N LYS A 79 3.64 -7.29 12.69
CA LYS A 79 4.00 -7.90 11.42
C LYS A 79 2.76 -8.40 10.71
N GLU A 80 2.58 -8.00 9.46
CA GLU A 80 1.47 -8.47 8.63
C GLU A 80 2.02 -9.14 7.38
N GLN A 81 1.41 -10.26 7.00
CA GLN A 81 1.76 -11.00 5.79
C GLN A 81 0.68 -10.78 4.73
N HIS A 82 0.99 -11.15 3.49
CA HIS A 82 0.04 -11.17 2.38
C HIS A 82 -0.63 -9.81 2.08
N ARG A 83 0.08 -8.70 2.29
CA ARG A 83 -0.42 -7.36 2.04
C ARG A 83 -0.24 -6.97 0.58
N ARG A 84 -1.19 -6.20 0.04
CA ARG A 84 -1.10 -5.60 -1.29
C ARG A 84 -0.11 -4.45 -1.25
N TRP A 85 0.97 -4.56 -2.03
CA TRP A 85 1.90 -3.45 -2.19
C TRP A 85 1.31 -2.32 -3.02
N HIS A 86 1.63 -1.08 -2.67
CA HIS A 86 1.31 0.10 -3.47
C HIS A 86 2.46 1.12 -3.40
N PHE A 87 2.66 1.91 -4.45
CA PHE A 87 3.76 2.90 -4.50
C PHE A 87 3.60 4.05 -3.51
N LEU A 88 2.36 4.41 -3.16
CA LEU A 88 2.06 5.36 -2.07
C LEU A 88 2.33 4.78 -0.67
N GLY A 89 2.45 3.46 -0.52
CA GLY A 89 2.70 2.79 0.75
C GLY A 89 1.72 1.67 1.04
N VAL A 90 2.01 0.88 2.08
CA VAL A 90 1.18 -0.25 2.52
C VAL A 90 0.60 0.08 3.88
N GLN A 91 -0.73 0.06 3.99
CA GLN A 91 -1.42 0.35 5.23
C GLN A 91 -1.34 -0.85 6.19
N CYS A 92 -0.99 -0.56 7.44
CA CYS A 92 -1.14 -1.51 8.55
C CYS A 92 -2.63 -1.65 8.91
N ASN A 93 -3.14 -2.87 8.95
CA ASN A 93 -4.52 -3.16 9.36
C ASN A 93 -4.74 -2.98 10.87
N GLN A 94 -3.70 -3.08 11.69
CA GLN A 94 -3.85 -2.93 13.15
C GLN A 94 -4.02 -1.47 13.61
N CYS A 95 -3.24 -0.54 13.05
CA CYS A 95 -3.21 0.85 13.51
C CYS A 95 -3.45 1.87 12.41
N THR A 96 -3.82 1.44 11.19
CA THR A 96 -4.12 2.27 10.00
C THR A 96 -2.98 3.15 9.49
N SER A 97 -1.82 3.14 10.15
CA SER A 97 -0.61 3.85 9.74
C SER A 97 -0.05 3.30 8.44
N PHE A 98 0.52 4.21 7.64
CA PHE A 98 1.33 3.89 6.46
C PHE A 98 2.84 3.89 6.76
N ASN A 99 3.27 4.13 8.00
CA ASN A 99 4.66 4.02 8.41
C ASN A 99 5.08 2.55 8.55
N THR A 100 5.19 1.87 7.41
CA THR A 100 5.47 0.44 7.32
C THR A 100 6.74 0.19 6.52
N THR A 101 7.44 -0.88 6.88
CA THR A 101 8.61 -1.37 6.17
C THR A 101 8.26 -2.70 5.50
N VAL A 102 8.48 -2.80 4.19
CA VAL A 102 8.37 -4.08 3.49
C VAL A 102 9.57 -4.96 3.86
N GLU A 103 9.31 -6.08 4.55
CA GLU A 103 10.36 -7.04 4.91
C GLU A 103 10.64 -7.99 3.75
N THR A 104 9.58 -8.55 3.14
CA THR A 104 9.70 -9.56 2.08
C THR A 104 8.63 -9.35 1.02
N THR A 105 8.97 -9.60 -0.25
CA THR A 105 7.99 -9.74 -1.34
C THR A 105 7.83 -11.22 -1.66
N THR A 106 6.61 -11.74 -1.51
CA THR A 106 6.31 -13.16 -1.65
C THR A 106 5.86 -13.52 -3.06
N LEU A 107 5.06 -12.65 -3.71
CA LEU A 107 4.57 -12.84 -5.08
C LEU A 107 4.68 -11.53 -5.87
N MET A 108 4.80 -11.62 -7.20
CA MET A 108 4.85 -10.47 -8.10
C MET A 108 4.07 -10.73 -9.39
N GLY A 109 3.70 -9.66 -10.09
CA GLY A 109 3.05 -9.71 -11.39
C GLY A 109 1.69 -10.42 -11.35
N GLN A 110 1.40 -11.19 -12.41
CA GLN A 110 0.10 -11.83 -12.58
C GLN A 110 -0.27 -12.78 -11.44
N GLU A 111 0.70 -13.52 -10.89
CA GLU A 111 0.48 -14.42 -9.75
C GLU A 111 0.05 -13.66 -8.50
N ALA A 112 0.68 -12.51 -8.22
CA ALA A 112 0.27 -11.62 -7.14
C ALA A 112 -1.12 -11.05 -7.37
N HIS A 113 -1.42 -10.62 -8.60
CA HIS A 113 -2.74 -10.08 -8.95
C HIS A 113 -3.85 -11.11 -8.71
N ILE A 114 -3.63 -12.34 -9.15
CA ILE A 114 -4.56 -13.46 -8.94
C ILE A 114 -4.73 -13.73 -7.45
N PHE A 115 -3.63 -13.94 -6.71
CA PHE A 115 -3.67 -14.23 -5.28
C PHE A 115 -4.42 -13.16 -4.47
N LEU A 116 -4.19 -11.88 -4.78
CA LEU A 116 -4.88 -10.78 -4.10
C LEU A 116 -6.36 -10.71 -4.51
N GLY A 117 -6.68 -10.96 -5.79
CA GLY A 117 -8.05 -10.94 -6.30
C GLY A 117 -8.94 -12.07 -5.75
N THR A 118 -8.38 -13.24 -5.43
CA THR A 118 -9.16 -14.34 -4.82
C THR A 118 -9.47 -14.10 -3.35
N ASN A 119 -8.59 -13.39 -2.64
CA ASN A 119 -8.70 -13.19 -1.19
C ASN A 119 -9.38 -11.86 -0.80
N ASP A 120 -9.48 -10.88 -1.70
CA ASP A 120 -10.12 -9.59 -1.42
C ASP A 120 -11.64 -9.64 -1.68
N ILE A 121 -12.46 -9.49 -0.63
CA ILE A 121 -13.93 -9.44 -0.74
C ILE A 121 -14.40 -8.14 -1.45
N ASP A 122 -13.66 -7.05 -1.30
CA ASP A 122 -13.95 -5.73 -1.88
C ASP A 122 -13.45 -5.52 -3.32
N TYR A 123 -12.84 -6.54 -3.92
CA TYR A 123 -12.43 -6.46 -5.31
C TYR A 123 -13.68 -6.53 -6.22
N PRO A 124 -13.81 -5.69 -7.26
CA PRO A 124 -15.01 -5.68 -8.10
C PRO A 124 -15.26 -7.08 -8.66
N ALA A 125 -16.49 -7.60 -8.48
CA ALA A 125 -16.84 -8.99 -8.73
C ALA A 125 -16.39 -9.52 -10.11
N ARG A 126 -16.46 -8.67 -11.14
CA ARG A 126 -15.96 -9.00 -12.49
C ARG A 126 -14.48 -9.39 -12.52
N GLN A 127 -13.66 -8.68 -11.77
CA GLN A 127 -12.22 -8.88 -11.71
C GLN A 127 -11.86 -10.05 -10.78
N ARG A 128 -12.68 -10.32 -9.76
CA ARG A 128 -12.59 -11.55 -8.93
C ARG A 128 -12.87 -12.80 -9.77
N MET A 129 -13.94 -12.81 -10.55
CA MET A 129 -14.27 -13.96 -11.42
C MET A 129 -13.15 -14.23 -12.42
N GLN A 130 -12.63 -13.19 -13.09
CA GLN A 130 -11.46 -13.33 -13.97
C GLN A 130 -10.21 -13.83 -13.24
N ALA A 131 -9.94 -13.37 -12.01
CA ALA A 131 -8.82 -13.85 -11.21
C ALA A 131 -8.97 -15.34 -10.83
N VAL A 132 -10.18 -15.78 -10.45
CA VAL A 132 -10.48 -17.18 -10.14
C VAL A 132 -10.32 -18.06 -11.38
N ASP A 133 -10.85 -17.65 -12.54
CA ASP A 133 -10.71 -18.38 -13.80
C ASP A 133 -9.22 -18.54 -14.19
N ASN A 134 -8.44 -17.45 -14.08
CA ASN A 134 -7.00 -17.47 -14.33
C ASN A 134 -6.23 -18.35 -13.32
N ALA A 135 -6.70 -18.43 -12.07
CA ALA A 135 -6.06 -19.25 -11.05
C ALA A 135 -6.26 -20.76 -11.30
N MET A 136 -7.40 -21.14 -11.86
CA MET A 136 -7.69 -22.53 -12.23
C MET A 136 -6.82 -22.99 -13.41
N ASP A 137 -6.51 -22.11 -14.36
CA ASP A 137 -5.67 -22.42 -15.53
C ASP A 137 -4.16 -22.48 -15.19
N THR A 138 -3.69 -21.65 -14.26
CA THR A 138 -2.27 -21.54 -13.90
C THR A 138 -1.78 -22.57 -12.88
N GLY A 139 -2.67 -23.41 -12.33
CA GLY A 139 -2.31 -24.47 -11.37
C GLY A 139 -1.74 -23.96 -10.04
N ILE A 140 -1.87 -22.67 -9.74
CA ILE A 140 -1.36 -22.03 -8.51
C ILE A 140 -2.07 -22.57 -7.27
N PHE A 141 -3.35 -22.93 -7.40
CA PHE A 141 -4.06 -23.72 -6.39
C PHE A 141 -3.83 -25.20 -6.67
N GLY A 142 -2.78 -25.77 -6.06
CA GLY A 142 -2.62 -27.21 -5.98
C GLY A 142 -3.90 -27.84 -5.45
N ASN A 143 -4.50 -28.72 -6.25
CA ASN A 143 -5.71 -29.52 -6.03
C ASN A 143 -6.08 -29.63 -4.54
N SER A 144 -6.84 -28.67 -4.06
CA SER A 144 -7.43 -28.69 -2.74
C SER A 144 -8.91 -28.86 -2.96
N ASN A 145 -9.32 -30.12 -2.90
CA ASN A 145 -10.69 -30.59 -2.85
C ASN A 145 -11.46 -29.80 -1.79
N SER A 146 -12.01 -28.66 -2.18
CA SER A 146 -12.81 -27.77 -1.34
C SER A 146 -14.22 -27.88 -1.89
N ASN A 147 -14.95 -28.82 -1.29
CA ASN A 147 -16.41 -28.87 -1.32
C ASN A 147 -16.94 -27.48 -0.95
N THR A 148 -17.18 -26.66 -1.97
CA THR A 148 -17.99 -25.46 -1.84
C THR A 148 -19.17 -25.68 -2.76
N SER A 149 -20.22 -26.26 -2.19
CA SER A 149 -21.51 -26.49 -2.81
C SER A 149 -22.17 -25.14 -3.09
N TYR A 150 -21.78 -24.50 -4.19
CA TYR A 150 -22.54 -23.40 -4.77
C TYR A 150 -23.75 -23.98 -5.51
N ASN A 151 -24.89 -23.99 -4.80
CA ASN A 151 -26.20 -24.25 -5.37
C ASN A 151 -26.50 -23.23 -6.48
N SER A 152 -26.32 -23.64 -7.72
CA SER A 152 -26.61 -22.85 -8.91
C SER A 152 -27.94 -23.30 -9.49
N ASN A 153 -29.05 -22.82 -8.93
CA ASN A 153 -30.33 -22.90 -9.61
C ASN A 153 -30.48 -21.67 -10.51
N SER A 154 -30.22 -21.82 -11.80
CA SER A 154 -30.60 -20.84 -12.83
C SER A 154 -30.65 -21.49 -14.21
N ASN A 155 -31.82 -22.09 -14.46
CA ASN A 155 -32.54 -22.19 -15.73
C ASN A 155 -31.77 -21.83 -17.02
N SER A 156 -31.51 -22.85 -17.82
CA SER A 156 -31.04 -22.79 -19.20
C SER A 156 -32.08 -22.17 -20.14
N ASN A 157 -31.69 -21.18 -20.93
CA ASN A 157 -32.26 -21.00 -22.26
C ASN A 157 -31.18 -20.54 -23.25
N SER A 158 -31.01 -21.38 -24.28
CA SER A 158 -30.10 -21.28 -25.42
C SER A 158 -30.50 -20.20 -26.43
N HIS A 159 -29.53 -19.61 -27.15
CA HIS A 159 -29.57 -19.45 -28.62
C HIS A 159 -28.26 -18.83 -29.19
N HIS A 160 -27.62 -19.56 -30.13
CA HIS A 160 -26.92 -19.15 -31.41
C HIS A 160 -25.96 -17.92 -31.42
N SER A 161 -24.84 -17.82 -32.15
CA SER A 161 -24.21 -18.56 -33.29
C SER A 161 -22.91 -17.82 -33.73
N HIS A 162 -21.89 -18.56 -34.26
CA HIS A 162 -20.85 -18.16 -35.28
C HIS A 162 -19.93 -16.93 -34.99
N SER A 163 -18.65 -16.79 -35.40
CA SER A 163 -17.65 -17.55 -36.18
C SER A 163 -16.33 -16.73 -36.25
N GLN A 164 -15.17 -17.40 -36.44
CA GLN A 164 -13.88 -16.92 -37.05
C GLN A 164 -13.04 -15.85 -36.29
N GLN A 165 -11.73 -15.67 -36.49
CA GLN A 165 -10.53 -16.50 -36.68
C GLN A 165 -9.33 -15.50 -36.73
N HIS A 166 -8.19 -15.84 -36.13
CA HIS A 166 -6.79 -15.40 -36.35
C HIS A 166 -6.34 -13.91 -36.36
N HIS A 167 -5.28 -13.59 -35.60
CA HIS A 167 -3.90 -13.36 -36.12
C HIS A 167 -2.87 -13.11 -34.99
N HIS A 168 -1.71 -13.77 -35.09
CA HIS A 168 -0.46 -13.53 -34.35
C HIS A 168 0.22 -12.24 -34.81
N HIS A 169 1.05 -11.60 -33.96
CA HIS A 169 2.33 -10.99 -34.36
C HIS A 169 3.34 -10.98 -33.21
N HIS A 170 4.56 -11.40 -33.52
CA HIS A 170 5.79 -11.44 -32.74
C HIS A 170 6.48 -10.05 -32.74
N HIS A 171 7.14 -9.64 -31.65
CA HIS A 171 8.46 -8.98 -31.73
C HIS A 171 9.24 -9.03 -30.41
N GLN A 172 10.57 -9.04 -30.56
CA GLN A 172 11.60 -9.48 -29.61
C GLN A 172 12.23 -8.36 -28.75
N ASN A 173 12.75 -8.81 -27.60
CA ASN A 173 13.76 -8.31 -26.64
C ASN A 173 14.61 -7.04 -26.90
N ALA A 174 14.92 -6.33 -25.80
CA ALA A 174 16.25 -5.77 -25.55
C ALA A 174 16.56 -5.59 -24.04
N HIS A 175 17.78 -5.98 -23.65
CA HIS A 175 18.38 -5.90 -22.31
C HIS A 175 18.79 -4.46 -21.92
N GLY A 176 18.87 -4.18 -20.61
CA GLY A 176 19.54 -2.99 -20.08
C GLY A 176 19.52 -2.91 -18.55
N SER A 177 20.53 -3.49 -17.90
CA SER A 177 20.76 -3.42 -16.45
C SER A 177 21.31 -2.05 -16.03
N ALA A 178 20.72 -1.42 -15.01
CA ALA A 178 21.39 -0.40 -14.21
C ALA A 178 20.76 -0.33 -12.81
N GLY A 179 21.56 -0.63 -11.79
CA GLY A 179 21.18 -0.50 -10.39
C GLY A 179 21.06 0.97 -9.98
N SER A 180 20.07 1.30 -9.17
CA SER A 180 19.99 2.61 -8.51
C SER A 180 19.36 2.51 -7.13
N ARG A 181 20.07 3.07 -6.15
CA ARG A 181 19.78 3.04 -4.71
C ARG A 181 18.50 3.81 -4.45
N ARG A 182 17.49 3.16 -3.89
CA ARG A 182 16.19 3.78 -3.61
C ARG A 182 16.28 4.64 -2.34
N HIS A 183 16.37 5.94 -2.54
CA HIS A 183 15.91 6.91 -1.54
C HIS A 183 14.38 6.87 -1.54
N SER A 184 13.79 6.53 -0.40
CA SER A 184 12.36 6.62 -0.17
C SER A 184 11.97 8.10 -0.08
N ILE A 185 11.48 8.67 -1.19
CA ILE A 185 10.83 9.99 -1.21
C ILE A 185 9.43 9.81 -0.65
N ASN A 186 9.12 10.52 0.44
CA ASN A 186 7.79 10.56 1.04
C ASN A 186 6.90 11.49 0.19
N ILE A 187 6.03 10.90 -0.65
CA ILE A 187 5.14 11.62 -1.57
C ILE A 187 3.98 12.33 -0.82
N GLY A 188 3.77 12.04 0.47
CA GLY A 188 2.65 12.59 1.25
C GLY A 188 2.73 14.09 1.58
N GLN A 189 3.88 14.75 1.36
CA GLN A 189 4.11 16.11 1.87
C GLN A 189 3.65 17.25 0.93
N LEU A 190 3.29 16.96 -0.32
CA LEU A 190 3.09 18.03 -1.33
C LEU A 190 1.74 18.77 -1.27
N GLN A 191 0.84 18.46 -0.32
CA GLN A 191 -0.52 19.05 -0.30
C GLN A 191 -0.98 19.75 0.98
N LEU A 192 -0.15 19.90 2.02
CA LEU A 192 -0.59 20.50 3.30
C LEU A 192 -0.10 21.93 3.58
N ASN A 193 0.67 22.56 2.68
CA ASN A 193 1.29 23.86 2.95
C ASN A 193 0.38 25.11 2.78
N HIS A 194 -0.95 24.97 2.74
CA HIS A 194 -1.82 26.13 2.43
C HIS A 194 -2.82 26.60 3.49
N LEU A 195 -2.79 26.10 4.74
CA LEU A 195 -3.86 26.42 5.70
C LEU A 195 -3.45 26.94 7.09
N ASN A 196 -2.23 27.47 7.30
CA ASN A 196 -1.93 28.04 8.63
C ASN A 196 -1.05 29.30 8.64
N GLN A 197 -1.48 30.31 7.89
CA GLN A 197 -1.05 31.69 8.12
C GLN A 197 -2.30 32.53 8.33
N HIS A 198 -2.70 32.75 9.58
CA HIS A 198 -3.32 33.98 10.11
C HIS A 198 -3.89 33.75 11.51
N SER A 199 -3.11 34.11 12.54
CA SER A 199 -3.65 34.60 13.82
C SER A 199 -2.75 35.76 14.31
N PRO A 200 -3.31 36.92 14.67
CA PRO A 200 -2.53 38.06 15.18
C PRO A 200 -2.18 37.89 16.68
N PRO A 201 -1.23 38.68 17.22
CA PRO A 201 -0.87 38.60 18.63
C PRO A 201 -1.94 39.30 19.50
N ALA A 202 -2.27 38.68 20.64
CA ALA A 202 -3.02 39.33 21.71
C ALA A 202 -2.06 39.82 22.80
N SER A 203 -2.18 41.13 23.05
CA SER A 203 -1.75 42.02 24.13
C SER A 203 -0.93 41.49 25.31
#